data_AF-A0A8C0LHF1-F1
#
_entry.id   AF-A0A8C0LHF1-F1
#
_cell.length_a   1.000
_cell.length_b   1.000
_cell.length_c   1.000
_cell.angle_alpha   90.00
_cell.angle_beta   90.00
_cell.angle_gamma   90.00
#
_symmetry.space_group_name_H-M   'P 1'
#
loop_
_entity.id
_entity.type
_entity.pdbx_description
1 polymer ?
#
loop_
_entity_poly.entity_id
_entity_poly.type
_entity_poly.pdbx_seq_one_letter_code
_entity_poly.pdbx_strand_id
1 'polypeptide(L)'
;MRLLKLLIFLAHWGVARAEPGKFWHISDLHLDPDYKVSEDPLQVCPSAGSQPVPNAGPWGDYLCDSPWVLINSSIYAMKEIEPEPDFILWTG
;
A
#
# COMPACT_ATOMS: atom_id res chain seq x y z
N MET A 1 52.27 -0.87 11.05
CA MET A 1 51.42 -0.55 12.23
C MET A 1 50.34 0.49 11.96
N ARG A 2 50.60 1.63 11.28
CA ARG A 2 49.57 2.64 10.95
C ARG A 2 48.49 2.12 9.99
N LEU A 3 48.87 1.35 8.97
CA LEU A 3 47.95 0.78 7.98
C LEU A 3 46.96 -0.21 8.61
N LEU A 4 47.45 -1.09 9.49
CA LEU A 4 46.63 -2.06 10.22
C LEU A 4 45.61 -1.37 11.14
N LYS A 5 46.02 -0.31 11.83
CA LYS A 5 45.10 0.50 12.66
C LYS A 5 44.03 1.21 11.83
N LEU A 6 44.37 1.71 10.63
CA LEU A 6 43.42 2.33 9.71
C LEU A 6 42.40 1.31 9.17
N LEU A 7 42.85 0.12 8.79
CA LEU A 7 41.99 -0.96 8.30
C LEU A 7 41.01 -1.46 9.38
N ILE A 8 41.46 -1.59 10.62
CA ILE A 8 40.60 -1.96 11.76
C ILE A 8 39.56 -0.86 12.04
N PHE A 9 39.95 0.43 11.95
CA PHE A 9 39.02 1.55 12.11
C PHE A 9 37.94 1.60 11.02
N LEU A 10 38.31 1.36 9.76
CA LEU A 10 37.39 1.30 8.62
C LEU A 10 36.45 0.10 8.70
N ALA A 11 36.94 -1.07 9.15
CA ALA A 11 36.12 -2.26 9.36
C ALA A 11 35.05 -2.06 10.45
N HIS A 12 35.36 -1.31 11.51
CA HIS A 12 34.38 -0.96 12.55
C HIS A 12 33.41 0.15 12.14
N TRP A 13 33.75 0.96 11.13
CA TRP A 13 32.85 1.97 10.57
C TRP A 13 31.80 1.37 9.61
N GLY A 14 32.12 0.26 8.94
CA GLY A 14 31.21 -0.42 8.01
C GLY A 14 30.02 -1.12 8.68
N VAL A 15 30.15 -1.51 9.95
CA VAL A 15 29.08 -2.23 10.68
C VAL A 15 28.04 -1.28 11.29
N ALA A 16 28.38 0.00 11.49
CA ALA A 16 27.51 0.97 12.16
C ALA A 16 26.47 1.64 11.24
N ARG A 17 26.25 1.13 10.01
CA ARG A 17 25.44 1.81 8.98
C ARG A 17 24.50 0.91 8.19
N ALA A 18 24.14 -0.26 8.70
CA ALA A 18 23.10 -1.07 8.10
C ALA A 18 21.72 -0.51 8.52
N GLU A 19 20.97 0.02 7.56
CA GLU A 19 19.58 0.42 7.78
C GLU A 19 18.73 -0.82 8.09
N PRO A 20 17.75 -0.73 9.01
CA PRO A 20 16.81 -1.83 9.24
C PRO A 20 16.07 -2.17 7.94
N GLY A 21 15.93 -3.47 7.67
CA GLY A 21 15.11 -3.97 6.57
C GLY A 21 13.65 -3.54 6.72
N LYS A 22 12.95 -3.40 5.60
CA LYS A 22 11.56 -2.96 5.53
C LYS A 22 10.77 -3.86 4.61
N PHE A 23 9.50 -4.07 4.93
CA PHE A 23 8.59 -4.82 4.09
C PHE A 23 7.20 -4.20 4.15
N TRP A 24 6.43 -4.41 3.09
CA TRP A 24 4.99 -4.10 3.10
C TRP A 24 4.19 -5.33 3.50
N HIS A 25 3.07 -5.11 4.18
CA HIS A 25 2.01 -6.11 4.31
C HIS A 25 0.70 -5.48 3.86
N ILE A 26 0.13 -6.03 2.78
CA ILE A 26 -1.19 -5.65 2.26
C ILE A 26 -2.11 -6.88 2.23
N SER A 27 -3.40 -6.64 2.39
CA SER A 27 -4.42 -7.68 2.42
C SER A 27 -5.76 -7.06 2.07
N ASP A 28 -6.69 -7.92 1.70
CA ASP A 28 -8.13 -7.70 1.56
C ASP A 28 -8.43 -6.47 0.70
N LEU A 29 -7.76 -6.38 -0.46
CA LEU A 29 -7.93 -5.24 -1.36
C LEU A 29 -9.38 -5.12 -1.86
N HIS A 30 -10.09 -6.25 -1.98
CA HIS A 30 -11.50 -6.35 -2.36
C HIS A 30 -11.86 -5.42 -3.52
N LEU A 31 -11.44 -5.76 -4.73
CA LEU A 31 -11.85 -5.00 -5.92
C LEU A 31 -13.35 -5.21 -6.20
N ASP A 32 -14.12 -4.13 -6.24
CA ASP A 32 -15.42 -4.09 -6.91
C ASP A 32 -15.25 -3.57 -8.35
N PRO A 33 -15.33 -4.45 -9.37
CA PRO A 33 -15.13 -4.07 -10.77
C PRO A 33 -16.25 -3.15 -11.30
N ASP A 34 -17.42 -3.19 -10.67
CA ASP A 34 -18.63 -2.49 -11.12
C ASP A 34 -18.90 -1.21 -10.34
N TYR A 35 -18.00 -0.83 -9.41
CA TYR A 35 -18.09 0.43 -8.70
C TYR A 35 -18.15 1.60 -9.68
N LYS A 36 -19.18 2.42 -9.56
CA LYS A 36 -19.36 3.65 -10.33
C LYS A 36 -20.01 4.73 -9.50
N VAL A 37 -19.57 5.97 -9.67
CA VAL A 37 -20.29 7.13 -9.14
C VAL A 37 -21.60 7.25 -9.91
N SER A 38 -22.72 7.13 -9.20
CA SER A 38 -24.07 7.08 -9.76
C SER A 38 -24.99 8.04 -8.99
N GLU A 39 -25.95 8.65 -9.68
CA GLU A 39 -27.03 9.40 -9.04
C GLU A 39 -28.08 8.47 -8.39
N ASP A 40 -28.22 7.23 -8.89
CA ASP A 40 -29.03 6.18 -8.26
C ASP A 40 -28.21 5.48 -7.17
N PRO A 41 -28.58 5.64 -5.87
CA PRO A 41 -27.86 5.05 -4.74
C PRO A 41 -27.84 3.52 -4.73
N LEU A 42 -28.73 2.85 -5.47
CA LEU A 42 -28.79 1.39 -5.56
C LEU A 42 -27.95 0.82 -6.71
N GLN A 43 -27.28 1.68 -7.47
CA GLN A 43 -26.45 1.28 -8.61
C GLN A 43 -24.99 1.74 -8.48
N VAL A 44 -24.54 2.06 -7.26
CA VAL A 44 -23.14 2.47 -7.04
C VAL A 44 -22.20 1.27 -7.10
N CYS A 45 -22.49 0.21 -6.36
CA CYS A 45 -21.64 -0.96 -6.25
C CYS A 45 -22.47 -2.21 -5.89
N PRO A 46 -22.23 -3.37 -6.52
CA PRO A 46 -22.90 -4.62 -6.13
C PRO A 46 -22.52 -5.10 -4.72
N SER A 47 -21.33 -4.76 -4.22
CA SER A 47 -20.87 -5.19 -2.89
C SER A 47 -21.72 -4.64 -1.73
N ALA A 48 -22.41 -3.51 -1.91
CA ALA A 48 -23.35 -2.96 -0.92
C ALA A 48 -24.66 -3.79 -0.80
N GLY A 49 -24.90 -4.72 -1.74
CA GLY A 49 -26.12 -5.51 -1.81
C GLY A 49 -27.33 -4.61 -2.05
N SER A 50 -28.30 -4.64 -1.13
CA SER A 50 -29.53 -3.84 -1.20
C SER A 50 -29.44 -2.50 -0.44
N GLN A 51 -28.28 -2.15 0.11
CA GLN A 51 -28.10 -0.91 0.86
C GLN A 51 -27.93 0.27 -0.11
N PRO A 52 -28.68 1.37 0.06
CA PRO A 52 -28.47 2.57 -0.75
C PRO A 52 -27.15 3.24 -0.35
N VAL A 53 -26.37 3.65 -1.36
CA VAL A 53 -25.08 4.33 -1.21
C VAL A 53 -25.21 5.78 -1.69
N PRO A 54 -25.68 6.72 -0.84
CA PRO A 54 -25.88 8.10 -1.24
C PRO A 54 -24.55 8.87 -1.33
N ASN A 55 -24.41 9.73 -2.35
CA ASN A 55 -23.25 10.61 -2.53
C ASN A 55 -21.90 9.88 -2.62
N ALA A 56 -21.86 8.72 -3.30
CA ALA A 56 -20.65 7.95 -3.53
C ALA A 56 -19.53 8.80 -4.16
N GLY A 57 -18.31 8.68 -3.61
CA GLY A 57 -17.14 9.44 -4.06
C GLY A 57 -16.32 8.71 -5.13
N PRO A 58 -15.39 9.38 -5.82
CA PRO A 58 -14.54 8.72 -6.80
C PRO A 58 -13.62 7.67 -6.17
N TRP A 59 -13.24 7.84 -4.90
CA TRP A 59 -12.27 6.98 -4.20
C TRP A 59 -12.90 5.79 -3.47
N GLY A 60 -14.21 5.63 -3.55
CA GLY A 60 -14.93 4.58 -2.84
C GLY A 60 -16.03 5.13 -1.92
N ASP A 61 -16.73 4.21 -1.29
CA ASP A 61 -17.69 4.45 -0.22
C ASP A 61 -17.53 3.36 0.84
N TYR A 62 -17.84 3.66 2.11
CA TYR A 62 -17.70 2.71 3.21
C TYR A 62 -18.62 1.48 3.11
N LEU A 63 -19.72 1.58 2.36
CA LEU A 63 -20.62 0.45 2.08
C LEU A 63 -20.15 -0.41 0.91
N CYS A 64 -19.13 0.01 0.18
CA CYS A 64 -18.63 -0.68 -1.00
C CYS A 64 -17.28 -1.34 -0.74
N ASP A 65 -17.01 -2.39 -1.50
CA ASP A 65 -15.66 -2.88 -1.77
C ASP A 65 -14.89 -1.82 -2.59
N SER A 66 -13.56 -1.96 -2.67
CA SER A 66 -12.67 -0.95 -3.24
C SER A 66 -12.88 -0.76 -4.75
N PRO A 67 -13.08 0.47 -5.25
CA PRO A 67 -12.92 0.74 -6.67
C PRO A 67 -11.45 0.59 -7.07
N TRP A 68 -11.21 0.32 -8.37
CA TRP A 68 -9.86 0.23 -8.92
C TRP A 68 -8.97 1.43 -8.56
N VAL A 69 -9.54 2.64 -8.55
CA VAL A 69 -8.78 3.86 -8.27
C VAL A 69 -8.24 3.91 -6.84
N LEU A 70 -8.93 3.31 -5.87
CA LEU A 70 -8.45 3.20 -4.49
C LEU A 70 -7.28 2.20 -4.39
N ILE A 71 -7.43 1.03 -5.02
CA ILE A 71 -6.35 0.02 -5.07
C ILE A 71 -5.13 0.59 -5.79
N ASN A 72 -5.31 1.25 -6.92
CA ASN A 72 -4.22 1.90 -7.63
C ASN A 72 -3.55 2.96 -6.75
N SER A 73 -4.35 3.81 -6.08
CA SER A 73 -3.82 4.83 -5.18
C SER A 73 -3.01 4.23 -4.02
N SER A 74 -3.43 3.09 -3.45
CA SER A 74 -2.70 2.47 -2.33
C SER A 74 -1.34 1.94 -2.76
N ILE A 75 -1.24 1.30 -3.92
CA ILE A 75 0.04 0.83 -4.47
C ILE A 75 0.98 2.00 -4.79
N TYR A 76 0.47 3.10 -5.34
CA TYR A 76 1.28 4.31 -5.57
C TYR A 76 1.72 4.97 -4.26
N ALA A 77 0.87 4.98 -3.24
CA ALA A 77 1.25 5.47 -1.91
C ALA A 77 2.34 4.62 -1.27
N MET A 78 2.27 3.28 -1.38
CA MET A 78 3.33 2.38 -0.92
C MET A 78 4.66 2.72 -1.59
N LYS A 79 4.65 2.94 -2.92
CA LYS A 79 5.84 3.33 -3.67
C LYS A 79 6.39 4.70 -3.22
N GLU A 80 5.55 5.66 -2.87
CA GLU A 80 5.99 6.97 -2.39
C GLU A 80 6.60 6.90 -0.99
N ILE A 81 6.05 6.06 -0.11
CA ILE A 81 6.50 5.92 1.29
C ILE A 81 7.78 5.08 1.38
N GLU A 82 7.82 3.94 0.70
CA GLU A 82 8.98 3.04 0.65
C GLU A 82 9.03 2.33 -0.71
N PRO A 83 9.80 2.88 -1.69
CA PRO A 83 9.93 2.31 -3.02
C PRO A 83 10.84 1.08 -3.10
N GLU A 84 11.68 0.84 -2.09
CA GLU A 84 12.68 -0.24 -2.07
C GLU A 84 12.52 -1.15 -0.84
N PRO A 85 11.34 -1.76 -0.62
CA PRO A 85 11.16 -2.76 0.43
C PRO A 85 11.94 -4.03 0.09
N ASP A 86 12.38 -4.77 1.09
CA ASP A 86 13.04 -6.07 0.91
C ASP A 86 12.09 -7.09 0.27
N PHE A 87 10.82 -7.04 0.64
CA PHE A 87 9.74 -7.87 0.11
C PHE A 87 8.35 -7.28 0.42
N ILE A 88 7.32 -7.89 -0.16
CA ILE A 88 5.91 -7.56 0.09
C ILE A 88 5.21 -8.85 0.52
N LEU A 89 4.52 -8.82 1.66
CA LEU A 89 3.54 -9.83 2.04
C LEU A 89 2.19 -9.39 1.50
N TRP A 90 1.58 -10.20 0.63
CA TRP A 90 0.24 -9.96 0.12
C TRP A 90 -0.65 -11.16 0.42
N THR A 91 -1.64 -10.95 1.30
CA THR A 91 -2.45 -12.03 1.87
C THR A 91 -3.87 -12.13 1.31
N GLY A 92 -4.08 -11.61 0.10
CA GLY A 92 -5.33 -11.71 -0.67
C GLY A 92 -6.08 -10.41 -0.66
#